data_AF-A0A6L4ACE9-F1
#
_entry.id   AF-A0A6L4ACE9-F1
#
_cell.length_a   1.000
_cell.length_b   1.000
_cell.length_c   1.000
_cell.angle_alpha   90.00
_cell.angle_beta   90.00
_cell.angle_gamma   90.00
#
_symmetry.space_group_name_H-M   'P 1'
#
loop_
_entity.id
_entity.type
_entity.pdbx_description
1 polymer ?
#
loop_
_entity_poly.entity_id
_entity_poly.type
_entity_poly.pdbx_seq_one_letter_code
_entity_poly.pdbx_strand_id
1 'polypeptide(L)'
;MGGEKMTTLRLRYEHGQLIPLEDIPGLNEGDEIEVEWKSTSTASENIDDILARTAGLWADIEGIEDYLAGIRQQWDEEWKQWLSSL
;
A
#
# COMPACT_ATOMS: atom_id res chain seq x y z
N MET A 1 18.14 37.28 -24.70
CA MET A 1 17.55 36.93 -23.40
C MET A 1 16.23 36.23 -23.67
N GLY A 2 16.24 34.91 -23.81
CA GLY A 2 15.02 34.12 -24.01
C GLY A 2 14.51 33.67 -22.66
N GLY A 3 13.44 34.28 -22.16
CA GLY A 3 12.77 33.79 -20.96
C GLY A 3 12.15 32.43 -21.25
N GLU A 4 12.40 31.44 -20.38
CA GLU A 4 11.72 30.15 -20.45
C GLU A 4 10.21 30.38 -20.40
N LYS A 5 9.51 30.08 -21.49
CA LYS A 5 8.05 30.06 -21.51
C LYS A 5 7.60 28.74 -20.87
N MET A 6 7.36 28.80 -19.57
CA MET A 6 6.77 27.69 -18.84
C MET A 6 5.32 27.51 -19.31
N THR A 7 5.07 26.46 -20.07
CA THR A 7 3.74 26.10 -20.59
C THR A 7 3.20 24.95 -19.76
N THR A 8 2.03 25.11 -19.14
CA THR A 8 1.40 24.05 -18.37
C THR A 8 0.63 23.12 -19.31
N LEU A 9 1.08 21.87 -19.43
CA LEU A 9 0.38 20.83 -20.17
C LEU A 9 -0.50 20.00 -19.25
N ARG A 10 -1.74 19.75 -19.67
CA ARG A 10 -2.66 18.87 -18.95
C ARG A 10 -2.68 17.50 -19.60
N LEU A 11 -2.28 16.50 -18.84
CA LEU A 11 -2.22 15.11 -19.27
C LEU A 11 -3.21 14.28 -18.45
N ARG A 12 -3.77 13.24 -19.07
CA ARG A 12 -4.53 12.20 -18.40
C ARG A 12 -3.71 10.93 -18.38
N TYR A 13 -3.64 10.27 -17.23
CA TYR A 13 -3.04 8.94 -17.12
C TYR A 13 -4.10 7.86 -17.33
N GLU A 14 -3.92 7.02 -18.35
CA GLU A 14 -4.76 5.85 -18.60
C GLU A 14 -3.87 4.65 -18.96
N HIS A 15 -4.05 3.52 -18.27
CA HIS A 15 -3.38 2.25 -18.57
C HIS A 15 -1.85 2.31 -18.76
N GLY A 16 -1.14 3.12 -17.95
CA GLY A 16 0.32 3.24 -18.08
C GLY A 16 0.80 4.32 -19.06
N GLN A 17 -0.12 5.03 -19.72
CA GLN A 17 0.21 6.05 -20.71
C GLN A 17 -0.24 7.44 -20.25
N LEU A 18 0.55 8.45 -20.59
CA LEU A 18 0.17 9.86 -20.44
C LEU A 18 -0.42 10.35 -21.76
N ILE A 19 -1.70 10.66 -21.76
CA ILE A 19 -2.45 11.11 -22.92
C ILE A 19 -2.66 12.62 -22.78
N PRO A 20 -2.16 13.45 -23.72
CA PRO A 20 -2.41 14.88 -23.68
C PRO A 20 -3.91 15.16 -23.88
N LEU A 21 -4.45 16.09 -23.09
CA LEU A 21 -5.85 16.50 -23.23
C LEU A 21 -6.05 17.53 -24.36
N GLU A 22 -4.96 18.13 -24.82
CA GLU A 22 -4.92 19.20 -25.82
C GLU A 22 -3.74 18.96 -26.76
N ASP A 23 -3.87 19.36 -28.02
CA ASP A 23 -2.75 19.31 -28.97
C ASP A 23 -1.60 20.19 -28.46
N ILE A 24 -0.39 19.63 -28.44
CA ILE A 24 0.81 20.33 -27.99
C ILE A 24 1.43 21.02 -29.21
N PRO A 25 1.33 22.36 -29.33
CA PRO A 25 1.82 23.04 -30.52
C PRO A 25 3.33 22.91 -30.64
N GLY A 26 3.79 22.39 -31.79
CA GLY A 26 5.22 22.25 -32.07
C GLY A 26 5.85 20.95 -31.60
N LEU A 27 5.06 20.01 -31.05
CA LEU A 27 5.50 18.64 -30.80
C LEU A 27 5.19 17.75 -32.01
N ASN A 28 6.18 17.01 -32.50
CA ASN A 28 6.06 16.06 -33.59
C ASN A 28 6.27 14.62 -33.09
N GLU A 29 5.88 13.65 -33.91
CA GLU A 29 6.16 12.24 -33.65
C GLU A 29 7.67 12.01 -33.53
N GLY A 30 8.10 11.42 -32.40
CA GLY A 30 9.50 11.15 -32.10
C GLY A 30 10.20 12.20 -31.23
N ASP A 31 9.55 13.32 -30.90
CA ASP A 31 10.10 14.31 -29.97
C ASP A 31 10.14 13.75 -28.53
N GLU A 32 11.26 13.94 -27.85
CA GLU A 32 11.42 13.59 -26.44
C GLU A 32 10.95 14.74 -25.53
N ILE A 33 10.15 14.42 -24.51
CA ILE A 33 9.69 15.39 -23.50
C ILE A 33 10.15 14.91 -22.12
N GLU A 34 10.80 15.80 -21.38
CA GLU A 34 11.07 15.60 -19.95
C GLU A 34 9.90 16.16 -19.12
N VAL A 35 9.35 15.33 -18.22
CA VAL A 35 8.21 15.70 -17.37
C VAL A 35 8.64 15.69 -15.91
N GLU A 36 8.61 16.85 -15.26
CA GLU A 36 8.80 16.96 -13.81
C GLU A 36 7.47 16.74 -13.08
N TRP A 37 7.33 15.63 -12.36
CA TRP A 37 6.15 15.34 -11.55
C TRP A 37 6.25 16.00 -10.17
N LYS A 38 5.34 16.94 -9.88
CA LYS A 38 5.15 17.50 -8.53
C LYS A 38 3.84 16.99 -7.95
N SER A 39 3.93 15.94 -7.13
CA SER A 39 2.78 15.45 -6.36
C SER A 39 2.49 16.38 -5.19
N THR A 40 1.23 16.76 -5.00
CA THR A 40 0.75 17.40 -3.78
C THR A 40 0.03 16.44 -2.85
N SER A 41 -0.07 15.15 -3.19
CA SER A 41 -0.82 14.18 -2.39
C SER A 41 0.01 13.65 -1.22
N THR A 42 -0.51 13.81 -0.01
CA THR A 42 -0.11 13.14 1.26
C THR A 42 -0.34 11.62 1.24
N ALA A 43 -0.20 10.97 0.09
CA ALA A 43 -0.43 9.53 -0.06
C ALA A 43 0.60 8.68 0.70
N SER A 44 1.77 9.22 1.03
CA SER A 44 2.77 8.54 1.87
C SER A 44 2.28 8.34 3.31
N GLU A 45 1.56 9.32 3.89
CA GLU A 45 1.04 9.23 5.25
C GLU A 45 -0.01 8.11 5.38
N ASN A 46 -0.80 7.87 4.33
CA ASN A 46 -1.79 6.79 4.32
C ASN A 46 -1.18 5.39 4.21
N ILE A 47 -0.02 5.23 3.56
CA ILE A 47 0.61 3.90 3.40
C ILE A 47 1.18 3.44 4.74
N ASP A 48 1.87 4.31 5.47
CA ASP A 48 2.43 3.97 6.78
C ASP A 48 1.33 3.65 7.80
N ASP A 49 0.22 4.39 7.78
CA ASP A 49 -0.95 4.11 8.64
C ASP A 49 -1.62 2.78 8.29
N ILE A 50 -1.73 2.43 7.01
CA ILE A 50 -2.27 1.13 6.57
C ILE A 50 -1.33 -0.01 7.02
N LEU A 51 -0.03 0.17 6.89
CA LEU A 51 0.97 -0.83 7.33
C LEU A 51 0.93 -1.01 8.85
N ALA A 52 0.83 0.08 9.62
CA ALA A 52 0.74 0.03 11.08
C ALA A 52 -0.53 -0.68 11.56
N ARG A 53 -1.69 -0.39 10.96
CA ARG A 53 -2.96 -1.07 11.27
C ARG A 53 -2.93 -2.54 10.89
N THR A 54 -2.29 -2.88 9.76
CA THR A 54 -2.13 -4.26 9.32
C THR A 54 -1.23 -5.03 10.28
N ALA A 55 -0.11 -4.44 10.73
CA ALA A 55 0.78 -5.05 11.72
C ALA A 55 0.07 -5.32 13.07
N GLY A 56 -0.77 -4.38 13.52
CA GLY A 56 -1.57 -4.57 14.74
C GLY A 56 -2.55 -5.75 14.64
N LEU A 57 -3.23 -5.90 13.49
CA LEU A 57 -4.14 -7.03 13.27
C LEU A 57 -3.42 -8.39 13.27
N TRP A 58 -2.20 -8.47 12.74
CA TRP A 58 -1.40 -9.70 12.78
C TRP A 58 -0.98 -10.06 14.21
N ALA A 59 -0.55 -9.09 15.01
CA ALA A 59 -0.20 -9.32 16.41
C ALA A 59 -1.40 -9.80 17.25
N ASP A 60 -2.60 -9.27 16.99
CA ASP A 60 -3.83 -9.71 17.63
C ASP A 60 -4.19 -11.17 17.27
N ILE A 61 -3.97 -11.57 16.01
CA ILE A 61 -4.19 -12.95 15.54
C ILE A 61 -3.22 -13.91 16.23
N GLU A 62 -1.92 -13.59 16.27
CA GLU A 62 -0.91 -14.41 16.94
C GLU A 62 -1.25 -14.59 18.44
N GLY A 63 -1.69 -13.53 19.11
CA GLY A 63 -2.14 -13.62 20.51
C GLY A 63 -3.35 -14.52 20.72
N ILE A 64 -4.27 -14.59 19.75
CA ILE A 64 -5.42 -15.51 19.80
C ILE A 64 -4.96 -16.96 19.61
N GLU A 65 -4.02 -17.21 18.70
CA GLU A 65 -3.48 -18.56 18.47
C GLU A 65 -2.77 -19.11 19.71
N ASP A 66 -1.96 -18.29 20.38
CA ASP A 66 -1.29 -18.65 21.63
C ASP A 66 -2.30 -18.95 22.76
N TYR A 67 -3.35 -18.14 22.87
CA TYR A 67 -4.42 -18.36 23.84
C TYR A 67 -5.15 -19.70 23.61
N LEU A 68 -5.47 -20.02 22.36
CA LEU A 68 -6.11 -21.29 22.00
C LEU A 68 -5.17 -22.49 22.23
N ALA A 69 -3.87 -22.33 21.98
CA ALA A 69 -2.87 -23.36 22.28
C ALA A 69 -2.81 -23.66 23.78
N GLY A 70 -2.87 -22.62 24.63
CA GLY A 70 -2.92 -22.76 26.08
C GLY A 70 -4.17 -23.53 26.56
N ILE A 71 -5.36 -23.19 26.05
CA ILE A 71 -6.60 -23.92 26.36
C ILE A 71 -6.47 -25.40 25.97
N ARG A 72 -5.93 -25.68 24.77
CA ARG A 72 -5.78 -27.05 24.29
C ARG A 72 -4.83 -27.86 25.16
N GLN A 73 -3.72 -27.26 25.59
CA GLN A 73 -2.78 -27.92 26.50
C GLN A 73 -3.45 -28.24 27.85
N GLN A 74 -4.19 -27.29 28.42
CA GLN A 74 -4.89 -27.51 29.68
C GLN A 74 -5.90 -28.66 29.58
N TRP A 75 -6.68 -28.71 28.49
CA TRP A 75 -7.61 -29.81 28.26
C TRP A 75 -6.88 -31.16 28.12
N ASP A 76 -5.78 -31.22 27.38
CA ASP A 76 -4.99 -32.45 27.24
C ASP A 76 -4.44 -32.94 28.60
N GLU A 77 -4.04 -32.03 29.49
CA GLU A 77 -3.58 -32.36 30.84
C GLU A 77 -4.73 -32.89 31.72
N GLU A 78 -5.86 -32.20 31.76
CA GLU A 78 -7.06 -32.62 32.51
C GLU A 78 -7.57 -33.98 32.03
N TRP A 79 -7.58 -34.21 30.72
CA TRP A 79 -8.00 -35.47 30.11
C TRP A 79 -7.08 -36.63 30.49
N LYS A 80 -5.75 -36.41 30.47
CA LYS A 80 -4.77 -37.42 30.93
C LYS A 80 -4.93 -37.74 32.41
N GLN A 81 -5.15 -36.72 33.25
CA GLN A 81 -5.38 -36.92 34.69
C GLN A 81 -6.64 -37.75 34.93
N TRP A 82 -7.73 -37.43 34.24
CA TRP A 82 -8.98 -38.20 34.33
C TRP A 82 -8.77 -39.65 33.90
N LEU A 83 -8.13 -39.91 32.76
CA LEU A 83 -7.81 -41.27 32.30
C LEU A 83 -6.94 -42.05 33.30
N SER A 84 -6.01 -41.39 33.99
CA SER A 84 -5.16 -42.02 35.00
C SER A 84 -5.87 -42.30 36.33
N SER A 85 -7.08 -41.75 36.52
CA SER A 85 -7.91 -41.95 37.70
C SER A 85 -8.99 -43.03 37.55
N LEU A 86 -9.15 -43.57 36.32
CA LEU A 86 -10.00 -44.72 35.99
C LEU A 86 -9.28 -46.04 36.29
#